data_AF-A0A947DL79-F1
#
_entry.id   AF-A0A947DL79-F1
#
_cell.length_a   1.000
_cell.length_b   1.000
_cell.length_c   1.000
_cell.angle_alpha   90.00
_cell.angle_beta   90.00
_cell.angle_gamma   90.00
#
_symmetry.space_group_name_H-M   'P 1'
#
loop_
_entity.id
_entity.type
_entity.pdbx_description
1 polymer ?
#
loop_
_entity_poly.entity_id
_entity_poly.type
_entity_poly.pdbx_seq_one_letter_code
_entity_poly.pdbx_strand_id
1 'polypeptide(L)'
;MSQFVQGLGLILASMVLGWTILFSFVVSPQAFKTLDPGRAKRMIRETMKRGHPLVAMVAAGAAGSALFAGAVGGAIVMACSAAMFLLAAYTLAPRDDAKPKAGTRKTDTARVVAAMLTVMITCVVIAGVVLIGMKI
;
A
#
# COMPACT_ATOMS: atom_id res chain seq x y z
N MET A 1 25.01 16.23 6.89
CA MET A 1 24.33 14.93 7.12
C MET A 1 22.82 14.99 6.92
N SER A 2 22.10 15.99 7.43
CA SER A 2 20.62 16.04 7.34
C SER A 2 20.05 16.02 5.92
N GLN A 3 20.70 16.66 4.94
CA GLN A 3 20.21 16.69 3.55
C GLN A 3 20.31 15.33 2.85
N PHE A 4 21.36 14.53 3.12
CA PHE A 4 21.51 13.20 2.54
C PHE A 4 20.45 12.23 3.09
N VAL A 5 20.21 12.28 4.40
CA VAL A 5 19.21 11.43 5.07
C VAL A 5 17.79 11.81 4.64
N GLN A 6 17.51 13.11 4.47
CA GLN A 6 16.23 13.58 3.93
C GLN A 6 16.02 13.12 2.47
N GLY A 7 17.03 13.23 1.63
CA GLY A 7 16.97 12.77 0.23
C GLY A 7 16.68 11.28 0.13
N LEU A 8 17.31 10.48 1.01
CA LEU A 8 17.08 9.04 1.08
C LEU A 8 15.63 8.71 1.51
N GLY A 9 15.09 9.43 2.50
CA GLY A 9 13.70 9.31 2.91
C GLY A 9 12.70 9.70 1.81
N LEU A 10 13.03 10.72 1.01
CA LEU A 10 12.21 11.17 -0.11
C LEU A 10 12.22 10.15 -1.27
N ILE A 11 13.37 9.54 -1.55
CA ILE A 11 13.49 8.45 -2.54
C ILE A 11 12.63 7.25 -2.10
N LEU A 12 12.77 6.79 -0.85
CA LEU A 12 11.98 5.68 -0.31
C LEU A 12 10.47 5.98 -0.35
N ALA A 13 10.08 7.18 0.09
CA ALA A 13 8.70 7.65 0.06
C ALA A 13 8.14 7.70 -1.38
N SER A 14 8.94 8.16 -2.35
CA SER A 14 8.57 8.21 -3.76
C SER A 14 8.46 6.82 -4.38
N MET A 15 9.27 5.84 -3.97
CA MET A 15 9.13 4.44 -4.40
C MET A 15 7.81 3.83 -3.90
N VAL A 16 7.41 4.13 -2.66
CA VAL A 16 6.10 3.71 -2.11
C VAL A 16 4.96 4.33 -2.90
N LEU A 17 5.03 5.63 -3.23
CA LEU A 17 4.06 6.28 -4.11
C LEU A 17 3.99 5.63 -5.50
N GLY A 18 5.15 5.47 -6.14
CA GLY A 18 5.23 4.93 -7.50
C GLY A 18 4.64 3.54 -7.59
N TRP A 19 4.91 2.68 -6.60
CA TRP A 19 4.29 1.36 -6.54
C TRP A 19 2.77 1.40 -6.36
N THR A 20 2.27 2.29 -5.50
CA THR A 20 0.83 2.41 -5.20
C THR A 20 0.05 2.92 -6.42
N ILE A 21 0.59 3.90 -7.14
CA ILE A 21 0.01 4.45 -8.37
C ILE A 21 0.02 3.41 -9.49
N LEU A 22 1.15 2.72 -9.70
CA LEU A 22 1.28 1.67 -10.71
C LEU A 22 0.28 0.53 -10.46
N PHE A 23 0.12 0.13 -9.20
CA PHE A 23 -0.84 -0.90 -8.83
C PHE A 23 -2.29 -0.48 -9.13
N SER A 24 -2.65 0.76 -8.77
CA SER A 24 -4.01 1.29 -8.93
C SER A 24 -4.40 1.52 -10.40
N PHE A 25 -3.56 2.21 -11.17
CA PHE A 25 -3.90 2.65 -12.53
C PHE A 25 -3.48 1.68 -13.64
N VAL A 26 -2.45 0.86 -13.42
CA VAL A 26 -1.91 -0.01 -14.48
C VAL A 26 -2.25 -1.45 -14.20
N VAL A 27 -1.85 -2.00 -13.06
CA VAL A 27 -1.99 -3.43 -12.78
C VAL A 27 -3.46 -3.82 -12.61
N SER A 28 -4.23 -3.05 -11.83
CA SER A 28 -5.64 -3.38 -11.60
C SER A 28 -6.48 -3.33 -12.89
N PRO A 29 -6.41 -2.30 -13.75
CA PRO A 29 -7.27 -2.23 -14.93
C PRO A 29 -6.82 -3.18 -16.02
N GLN A 30 -5.51 -3.41 -16.19
CA GLN A 30 -4.99 -4.38 -17.16
C GLN A 30 -5.35 -5.81 -16.79
N ALA A 31 -5.35 -6.15 -15.49
CA ALA A 31 -5.80 -7.46 -15.01
C ALA A 31 -7.27 -7.73 -15.37
N PHE A 32 -8.15 -6.72 -15.26
CA PHE A 32 -9.57 -6.87 -15.62
C PHE A 32 -9.83 -6.87 -17.13
N LYS A 33 -8.92 -6.33 -17.94
CA LYS A 33 -9.02 -6.37 -19.41
C LYS A 33 -8.55 -7.70 -20.00
N THR A 34 -7.57 -8.36 -19.37
CA THR A 34 -6.88 -9.52 -19.94
C THR A 34 -7.31 -10.86 -19.34
N LEU A 35 -7.86 -10.86 -18.13
CA LEU A 35 -8.24 -12.08 -17.39
C LEU A 35 -9.73 -12.06 -17.08
N ASP A 36 -10.32 -13.26 -17.02
CA ASP A 36 -11.67 -13.43 -16.50
C ASP A 36 -11.82 -12.79 -15.11
N PRO A 37 -12.98 -12.18 -14.79
CA PRO A 37 -13.16 -11.44 -13.55
C PRO A 37 -12.82 -12.24 -12.29
N GLY A 38 -13.03 -13.57 -12.30
CA GLY A 38 -12.66 -14.43 -11.19
C GLY A 38 -11.16 -14.66 -11.04
N ARG A 39 -10.43 -14.77 -12.15
CA ARG A 39 -8.99 -15.03 -12.20
C ARG A 39 -8.18 -13.75 -11.95
N ALA A 40 -8.60 -12.62 -12.53
CA ALA A 40 -8.06 -11.29 -12.27
C ALA A 40 -8.05 -10.97 -10.76
N LYS A 41 -9.18 -11.26 -10.08
CA LYS A 41 -9.34 -11.00 -8.65
C LYS A 41 -8.44 -11.86 -7.77
N ARG A 42 -8.17 -13.11 -8.15
CA ARG A 42 -7.19 -13.96 -7.43
C ARG A 42 -5.78 -13.43 -7.60
N MET A 43 -5.41 -13.04 -8.82
CA MET A 43 -4.10 -12.48 -9.11
C MET A 43 -3.85 -11.21 -8.29
N ILE A 44 -4.76 -10.23 -8.35
CA ILE A 44 -4.66 -8.97 -7.59
C ILE A 44 -4.52 -9.24 -6.08
N ARG A 45 -5.27 -10.20 -5.55
CA ARG A 45 -5.20 -10.56 -4.12
C ARG A 45 -3.84 -11.14 -3.73
N GLU A 46 -3.31 -12.06 -4.52
CA GLU A 46 -1.97 -12.63 -4.28
C GLU A 46 -0.88 -11.55 -4.39
N THR A 47 -1.01 -10.65 -5.37
CA THR A 47 -0.10 -9.51 -5.53
C THR A 47 -0.18 -8.56 -4.34
N MET A 48 -1.38 -8.27 -3.79
CA MET A 48 -1.52 -7.46 -2.59
C MET A 48 -0.90 -8.13 -1.36
N LYS A 49 -1.17 -9.43 -1.16
CA LYS A 49 -0.66 -10.19 -0.01
C LYS A 49 0.87 -10.23 0.04
N ARG A 50 1.52 -10.39 -1.13
CA ARG A 50 3.00 -10.44 -1.22
C ARG A 50 3.62 -9.05 -1.33
N GLY A 51 2.96 -8.11 -2.01
CA GLY A 51 3.49 -6.78 -2.29
C GLY A 51 3.33 -5.79 -1.13
N HIS A 52 2.17 -5.75 -0.46
CA HIS A 52 1.92 -4.77 0.61
C HIS A 52 2.86 -4.88 1.83
N PRO A 53 3.29 -6.07 2.31
CA PRO A 53 4.27 -6.13 3.40
C PRO A 53 5.65 -5.62 2.98
N LEU A 54 6.07 -5.85 1.73
CA LEU A 54 7.33 -5.29 1.20
C LEU A 54 7.26 -3.76 1.13
N VAL A 55 6.14 -3.22 0.65
CA VAL A 55 5.90 -1.77 0.58
C VAL A 55 5.85 -1.16 1.99
N ALA A 56 5.27 -1.86 2.97
CA ALA A 56 5.26 -1.42 4.35
C ALA A 56 6.67 -1.35 4.96
N MET A 57 7.56 -2.30 4.64
CA MET A 57 8.96 -2.25 5.07
C MET A 57 9.69 -1.03 4.48
N VAL A 58 9.45 -0.73 3.19
CA VAL A 58 10.03 0.45 2.54
C VAL A 58 9.48 1.75 3.15
N ALA A 59 8.18 1.81 3.44
CA ALA A 59 7.55 2.94 4.12
C ALA A 59 8.07 3.13 5.57
N ALA A 60 8.33 2.03 6.29
CA ALA A 60 8.97 2.10 7.61
C ALA A 60 10.43 2.59 7.53
N GLY A 61 11.16 2.20 6.49
CA GLY A 61 12.50 2.75 6.18
C GLY A 61 12.45 4.25 5.83
N ALA A 62 11.42 4.68 5.11
CA ALA A 62 11.17 6.10 4.83
C ALA A 62 10.86 6.88 6.11
N ALA A 63 10.04 6.31 7.00
CA ALA A 63 9.73 6.90 8.30
C ALA A 63 10.98 7.05 9.17
N GLY A 64 11.82 6.00 9.24
CA GLY A 64 13.07 6.03 10.00
C GLY A 64 14.04 7.10 9.48
N SER A 65 14.24 7.16 8.17
CA SER A 65 15.09 8.19 7.55
C SER A 65 14.52 9.61 7.73
N ALA A 66 13.20 9.81 7.60
CA ALA A 66 12.57 11.09 7.88
C ALA A 66 12.77 11.56 9.34
N LEU A 67 12.72 10.62 10.28
CA LEU A 67 12.91 10.88 11.71
C LEU A 67 14.35 11.33 12.03
N PHE A 68 15.34 10.67 11.45
CA PHE A 68 16.75 11.09 11.55
C PHE A 68 17.04 12.40 10.79
N ALA A 69 16.22 12.77 9.81
CA ALA A 69 16.30 14.04 9.09
C ALA A 69 15.62 15.22 9.83
N GLY A 70 14.91 14.96 10.94
CA GLY A 70 14.18 15.97 11.72
C GLY A 70 12.78 16.31 11.20
N ALA A 71 12.27 15.57 10.20
CA ALA A 71 10.92 15.73 9.66
C ALA A 71 9.94 14.81 10.41
N VAL A 72 9.53 15.22 11.61
CA VAL A 72 8.74 14.41 12.55
C VAL A 72 7.33 14.16 12.00
N GLY A 73 6.72 15.16 11.37
CA GLY A 73 5.42 15.04 10.72
C GLY A 73 5.45 14.03 9.56
N GLY A 74 6.46 14.12 8.70
CA GLY A 74 6.68 13.17 7.61
C GLY A 74 6.93 11.73 8.11
N ALA A 75 7.66 11.58 9.21
CA ALA A 75 7.92 10.28 9.82
C ALA A 75 6.65 9.62 10.38
N ILE A 76 5.80 10.38 11.08
CA ILE A 76 4.54 9.87 11.64
C ILE A 76 3.60 9.43 10.51
N VAL A 77 3.44 10.25 9.48
CA VAL A 77 2.53 9.93 8.37
C VAL A 77 3.02 8.72 7.58
N MET A 78 4.35 8.57 7.38
CA MET A 78 4.90 7.37 6.77
C MET A 78 4.75 6.13 7.66
N ALA A 79 4.91 6.25 8.97
CA ALA A 79 4.66 5.16 9.91
C ALA A 79 3.18 4.73 9.91
N CYS A 80 2.24 5.68 9.87
CA CYS A 80 0.82 5.39 9.69
C CYS A 80 0.55 4.69 8.35
N SER A 81 1.19 5.13 7.27
CA SER A 81 1.06 4.48 5.97
C SER A 81 1.58 3.03 5.98
N ALA A 82 2.72 2.78 6.63
CA ALA A 82 3.27 1.44 6.80
C ALA A 82 2.32 0.52 7.58
N ALA A 83 1.75 1.03 8.67
CA ALA A 83 0.74 0.31 9.44
C ALA A 83 -0.50 0.00 8.60
N MET A 84 -0.98 0.94 7.79
CA MET A 84 -2.11 0.70 6.89
C MET A 84 -1.79 -0.32 5.79
N PHE A 85 -0.58 -0.33 5.24
CA PHE A 85 -0.16 -1.35 4.27
C PHE A 85 -0.08 -2.75 4.89
N LEU A 86 0.42 -2.87 6.12
CA LEU A 86 0.40 -4.15 6.84
C LEU A 86 -1.04 -4.58 7.13
N LEU A 87 -1.88 -3.67 7.62
CA LEU A 87 -3.27 -3.97 7.93
C LEU A 87 -4.06 -4.37 6.68
N ALA A 88 -3.78 -3.75 5.53
CA ALA A 88 -4.29 -4.17 4.23
C ALA A 88 -3.83 -5.59 3.89
N ALA A 89 -2.55 -5.94 4.11
CA ALA A 89 -2.06 -7.30 3.87
C ALA A 89 -2.74 -8.34 4.79
N TYR A 90 -2.95 -8.02 6.07
CA TYR A 90 -3.60 -8.91 7.05
C TYR A 90 -5.11 -9.05 6.82
N THR A 91 -5.81 -7.97 6.51
CA THR A 91 -7.26 -7.99 6.25
C THR A 91 -7.60 -8.68 4.93
N LEU A 92 -6.69 -8.65 3.95
CA LEU A 92 -6.83 -9.31 2.65
C LEU A 92 -6.25 -10.73 2.63
N ALA A 93 -5.54 -11.15 3.69
CA ALA A 93 -5.03 -12.50 3.80
C ALA A 93 -6.21 -13.49 3.68
N PRO A 94 -6.05 -14.57 2.88
CA PRO A 94 -7.05 -15.62 2.83
C PRO A 94 -7.25 -16.12 4.26
N ARG A 95 -8.42 -15.92 4.84
CA ARG A 95 -8.85 -16.80 5.93
C ARG A 95 -8.89 -18.20 5.33
N ASP A 96 -8.43 -19.18 6.08
CA ASP A 96 -8.72 -20.60 5.85
C ASP A 96 -10.22 -20.86 6.07
N ASP A 97 -11.06 -20.05 5.41
CA ASP A 97 -12.47 -20.31 5.25
C ASP A 97 -12.52 -21.60 4.44
N ALA A 98 -12.85 -22.68 5.14
CA ALA A 98 -13.17 -24.00 4.62
C ALA A 98 -13.79 -23.89 3.23
N LYS A 99 -13.30 -24.73 2.29
CA LYS A 99 -13.80 -24.86 0.90
C LYS A 99 -15.26 -24.44 0.84
N PRO A 100 -15.62 -23.43 0.01
CA PRO A 100 -16.97 -22.91 -0.01
C PRO A 100 -17.93 -24.07 -0.20
N LYS A 101 -18.83 -24.31 0.78
CA LYS A 101 -19.95 -25.22 0.60
C LYS A 101 -20.63 -24.81 -0.70
N ALA A 102 -20.68 -25.74 -1.65
CA ALA A 102 -21.13 -25.49 -3.01
C ALA A 102 -22.41 -24.63 -3.01
N GLY A 103 -22.39 -23.50 -3.71
CA GLY A 103 -23.58 -22.68 -3.96
C GLY A 103 -23.65 -21.28 -3.34
N THR A 104 -22.75 -20.87 -2.43
CA THR A 104 -22.79 -19.50 -1.87
C THR A 104 -21.71 -18.58 -2.48
N ARG A 105 -22.16 -17.67 -3.36
CA ARG A 105 -21.31 -16.63 -3.96
C ARG A 105 -21.08 -15.52 -2.92
N LYS A 106 -20.01 -15.60 -2.11
CA LYS A 106 -19.66 -14.50 -1.17
C LYS A 106 -19.48 -13.19 -1.95
N THR A 107 -20.21 -12.17 -1.49
CA THR A 107 -20.47 -10.88 -2.13
C THR A 107 -19.23 -10.00 -2.30
N ASP A 108 -19.31 -9.13 -3.31
CA ASP A 108 -18.33 -8.10 -3.71
C ASP A 108 -17.97 -7.06 -2.62
N THR A 109 -18.51 -7.15 -1.41
CA THR A 109 -18.37 -6.14 -0.34
C THR A 109 -16.91 -5.99 0.13
N ALA A 110 -16.17 -7.09 0.29
CA ALA A 110 -14.75 -7.04 0.65
C ALA A 110 -13.88 -6.37 -0.44
N ARG A 111 -14.38 -6.28 -1.68
CA ARG A 111 -13.64 -5.71 -2.83
C ARG A 111 -13.72 -4.19 -2.86
N VAL A 112 -14.90 -3.63 -2.56
CA VAL A 112 -15.08 -2.18 -2.41
C VAL A 112 -14.25 -1.67 -1.25
N VAL A 113 -14.23 -2.40 -0.13
CA VAL A 113 -13.41 -2.04 1.03
C VAL A 113 -11.92 -2.06 0.69
N ALA A 114 -11.43 -3.08 -0.04
CA ALA A 114 -10.03 -3.14 -0.45
C ALA A 114 -9.61 -1.99 -1.37
N ALA A 115 -10.46 -1.63 -2.33
CA ALA A 115 -10.22 -0.52 -3.26
C ALA A 115 -10.28 0.84 -2.55
N MET A 116 -11.26 1.05 -1.66
CA MET A 116 -11.36 2.28 -0.87
C MET A 116 -10.18 2.43 0.11
N LEU A 117 -9.73 1.32 0.70
CA LEU A 117 -8.57 1.31 1.58
C LEU A 117 -7.29 1.69 0.83
N THR A 118 -7.09 1.19 -0.40
CA THR A 118 -5.92 1.56 -1.21
C THR A 118 -5.96 3.01 -1.68
N VAL A 119 -7.14 3.55 -2.00
CA VAL A 119 -7.30 4.99 -2.32
C VAL A 119 -6.98 5.86 -1.10
N MET A 120 -7.49 5.51 0.09
CA MET A 120 -7.14 6.20 1.34
C MET A 120 -5.64 6.16 1.63
N ILE A 121 -5.01 4.99 1.49
CA ILE A 121 -3.56 4.84 1.69
C ILE A 121 -2.80 5.72 0.70
N THR A 122 -3.24 5.81 -0.55
CA THR A 122 -2.59 6.67 -1.56
C THR A 122 -2.58 8.14 -1.12
N CYS A 123 -3.69 8.67 -0.61
CA CYS A 123 -3.76 10.03 -0.08
C CYS A 123 -2.81 10.25 1.11
N VAL A 124 -2.72 9.28 2.01
CA VAL A 124 -1.83 9.33 3.19
C VAL A 124 -0.36 9.31 2.76
N VAL A 125 0.02 8.48 1.80
CA VAL A 125 1.41 8.43 1.30
C VAL A 125 1.78 9.75 0.60
N ILE A 126 0.87 10.34 -0.20
CA ILE A 126 1.10 11.66 -0.83
C ILE A 126 1.38 12.71 0.24
N ALA A 127 0.56 12.76 1.30
CA ALA A 127 0.78 13.67 2.42
C ALA A 127 2.14 13.43 3.09
N GLY A 128 2.54 12.18 3.30
CA GLY A 128 3.84 11.83 3.88
C GLY A 128 5.02 12.31 3.02
N VAL A 129 4.94 12.16 1.70
CA VAL A 129 6.00 12.63 0.78
C VAL A 129 6.15 14.14 0.83
N VAL A 130 5.02 14.87 0.84
CA VAL A 130 5.02 16.33 0.91
C VAL A 130 5.60 16.81 2.24
N LEU A 131 5.22 16.21 3.36
CA LEU A 131 5.74 16.57 4.68
C LEU A 131 7.25 16.32 4.82
N ILE A 132 7.74 15.19 4.28
CA ILE A 132 9.19 14.92 4.22
C ILE A 132 9.90 15.96 3.34
N GLY A 133 9.30 16.35 2.21
CA GLY A 133 9.83 17.40 1.34
C GLY A 133 9.89 18.77 2.01
N MET A 134 8.88 19.10 2.82
CA MET A 134 8.78 20.37 3.55
C MET A 134 9.60 20.41 4.85
N LYS A 135 10.26 19.31 5.25
CA LYS A 135 10.92 19.16 6.56
C LYS A 135 9.98 19.45 7.75
N ILE A 136 8.76 18.94 7.68
CA ILE A 136 7.79 19.02 8.79
C ILE A 136 7.74 17.66 9.46
#